data_AF-A0A363U2A8-F1
#
_entry.id   AF-A0A363U2A8-F1
#
_cell.length_a   1.000
_cell.length_b   1.000
_cell.length_c   1.000
_cell.angle_alpha   90.00
_cell.angle_beta   90.00
_cell.angle_gamma   90.00
#
_symmetry.space_group_name_H-M   'P 1'
#
loop_
_entity.id
_entity.type
_entity.pdbx_description
1 polymer ?
#
loop_
_entity_poly.entity_id
_entity_poly.type
_entity_poly.pdbx_seq_one_letter_code
_entity_poly.pdbx_strand_id
1 'polypeptide(L)'
;MPVKSTKPTEEEQPQDPEEPVWTYRGYKLKTSEFVTAMVHFFRAEVTRANVWRQRLDTTTNWAVVATGATLSIAFSQPNIHHGIIILNTMLVTLFLYIEARRYRYYELWSYRVRLMETDFFAAMLVPPFHPAPDWAESLAENLLLPSFPISMWEAFGRRLRRNYLWIFLILAIAWVAKYWLFPVPPADMKEFIGRVAIGHIPGSIVISISIAYFLFLILVAVLTVNMTRATGEVFPRFTVGEQDLRGDQIHPTDELKGIRSWLAPRKKRRQFLAFIVTGNAKAVADRILSDMGRGVTAVEGKGMYTGAERTVLMCALTVTEVHNLEASVAREDPQAFVVVSPAHEVLGRGFNPLAKED
;
A
#
# COMPACT_ATOMS: atom_id res chain seq x y z
N MET A 1 60.16 -17.16 57.81
CA MET A 1 58.72 -16.81 57.81
C MET A 1 58.35 -16.34 56.41
N PRO A 2 57.43 -17.01 55.69
CA PRO A 2 57.06 -16.59 54.35
C PRO A 2 56.00 -15.47 54.42
N VAL A 3 56.22 -14.44 53.60
CA VAL A 3 55.29 -13.31 53.42
C VAL A 3 54.12 -13.79 52.57
N LYS A 4 52.90 -13.68 53.09
CA LYS A 4 51.66 -14.04 52.40
C LYS A 4 51.44 -13.13 51.20
N SER A 5 51.27 -13.75 50.03
CA SER A 5 50.77 -13.13 48.80
C SER A 5 49.31 -12.70 48.98
N THR A 6 49.05 -11.40 48.92
CA THR A 6 47.71 -10.84 48.72
C THR A 6 47.46 -10.73 47.21
N LYS A 7 46.54 -11.55 46.70
CA LYS A 7 45.97 -11.37 45.35
C LYS A 7 45.32 -9.98 45.23
N PRO A 8 45.39 -9.33 44.06
CA PRO A 8 44.57 -8.14 43.82
C PRO A 8 43.10 -8.57 43.73
N THR A 9 42.26 -7.91 44.53
CA THR A 9 40.81 -7.97 44.41
C THR A 9 40.43 -7.45 43.03
N GLU A 10 39.82 -8.30 42.20
CA GLU A 10 39.15 -7.86 40.97
C GLU A 10 38.04 -6.87 41.37
N GLU A 11 38.18 -5.62 40.94
CA GLU A 11 37.10 -4.65 40.97
C GLU A 11 36.02 -5.13 39.98
N GLU A 12 34.94 -5.70 40.51
CA GLU A 12 33.69 -5.90 39.75
C GLU A 12 33.22 -4.52 39.26
N GLN A 13 33.33 -4.30 37.96
CA GLN A 13 32.66 -3.19 37.29
C GLN A 13 31.16 -3.29 37.59
N PRO A 14 30.47 -2.19 37.97
CA PRO A 14 29.03 -2.24 38.13
C PRO A 14 28.42 -2.52 36.75
N GLN A 15 27.86 -3.71 36.57
CA GLN A 15 26.92 -3.98 35.47
C GLN A 15 25.78 -3.01 35.63
N ASP A 16 25.73 -1.99 34.79
CA ASP A 16 24.57 -1.13 34.62
C ASP A 16 23.38 -2.06 34.31
N PRO A 17 22.39 -2.20 35.22
CA PRO A 17 21.30 -3.13 35.01
C PRO A 17 20.45 -2.60 33.87
N GLU A 18 20.66 -3.13 32.65
CA GLU A 18 19.87 -2.80 31.45
C GLU A 18 18.40 -2.63 31.85
N GLU A 19 17.88 -1.41 31.67
CA GLU A 19 16.49 -1.12 32.00
C GLU A 19 15.58 -2.09 31.22
N PRO A 20 14.63 -2.77 31.90
CA PRO A 20 13.81 -3.77 31.26
C PRO A 20 12.89 -3.11 30.22
N VAL A 21 12.98 -3.56 28.97
CA VAL A 21 12.21 -3.01 27.84
C VAL A 21 10.72 -3.39 27.93
N TRP A 22 10.41 -4.48 28.64
CA TRP A 22 9.04 -4.94 28.83
C TRP A 22 8.87 -5.72 30.12
N THR A 23 7.69 -5.63 30.74
CA THR A 23 7.35 -6.43 31.92
C THR A 23 6.01 -7.15 31.76
N TYR A 24 5.97 -8.43 32.10
CA TYR A 24 4.74 -9.22 32.05
C TYR A 24 4.65 -10.18 33.21
N ARG A 25 3.58 -10.06 34.01
CA ARG A 25 3.34 -10.91 35.20
C ARG A 25 4.57 -11.04 36.12
N GLY A 26 5.32 -9.97 36.28
CA GLY A 26 6.53 -9.94 37.11
C GLY A 26 7.83 -10.35 36.40
N TYR A 27 7.77 -10.90 35.19
CA TYR A 27 8.95 -11.12 34.35
C TYR A 27 9.39 -9.80 33.71
N LYS A 28 10.70 -9.55 33.69
CA LYS A 28 11.34 -8.38 33.08
C LYS A 28 12.16 -8.84 31.87
N LEU A 29 11.76 -8.44 30.67
CA LEU A 29 12.45 -8.79 29.44
C LEU A 29 13.62 -7.84 29.19
N LYS A 30 14.81 -8.40 28.98
CA LYS A 30 16.01 -7.65 28.58
C LYS A 30 15.95 -7.24 27.11
N THR A 31 16.77 -6.27 26.72
CA THR A 31 16.85 -5.80 25.32
C THR A 31 17.19 -6.93 24.35
N SER A 32 18.14 -7.80 24.71
CA SER A 32 18.53 -8.97 23.91
C SER A 32 17.40 -9.98 23.73
N GLU A 33 16.60 -10.23 24.77
CA GLU A 33 15.44 -11.12 24.73
C GLU A 33 14.32 -10.54 23.86
N PHE A 34 14.11 -9.22 23.93
CA PHE A 34 13.14 -8.51 23.08
C PHE A 34 13.53 -8.61 21.60
N VAL A 35 14.79 -8.31 21.26
CA VAL A 35 15.32 -8.45 19.89
C VAL A 35 15.16 -9.89 19.39
N THR A 36 15.46 -10.87 20.23
CA THR A 36 15.30 -12.29 19.89
C THR A 36 13.84 -12.64 19.57
N ALA A 37 12.89 -12.20 20.40
CA ALA A 37 11.47 -12.39 20.15
C ALA A 37 11.02 -11.73 18.83
N MET A 38 11.48 -10.51 18.56
CA MET A 38 11.19 -9.78 17.31
C MET A 38 11.73 -10.50 16.07
N VAL A 39 12.93 -11.07 16.13
CA VAL A 39 13.51 -11.85 15.03
C VAL A 39 12.69 -13.13 14.77
N HIS A 40 12.29 -13.86 15.81
CA HIS A 40 11.43 -15.03 15.65
C HIS A 40 10.06 -14.68 15.08
N PHE A 41 9.46 -13.58 15.54
CA PHE A 41 8.22 -13.06 15.01
C PHE A 41 8.34 -12.69 13.53
N PHE A 42 9.40 -11.98 13.14
CA PHE A 42 9.69 -11.65 11.74
C PHE A 42 9.77 -12.90 10.85
N ARG A 43 10.54 -13.91 11.27
CA ARG A 43 10.67 -15.17 10.54
C ARG A 43 9.32 -15.88 10.36
N ALA A 44 8.47 -15.85 11.39
CA ALA A 44 7.13 -16.42 11.32
C ALA A 44 6.20 -15.63 10.37
N GLU A 45 6.26 -14.29 10.37
CA GLU A 45 5.53 -13.42 9.44
C GLU A 45 5.97 -13.64 7.99
N VAL A 46 7.28 -13.68 7.71
CA VAL A 46 7.83 -13.98 6.37
C VAL A 46 7.40 -15.37 5.90
N THR A 47 7.42 -16.37 6.78
CA THR A 47 6.96 -17.73 6.45
C THR A 47 5.49 -17.74 6.08
N ARG A 48 4.63 -17.06 6.86
CA ARG A 48 3.19 -16.92 6.55
C ARG A 48 2.97 -16.20 5.23
N ALA A 49 3.66 -15.09 4.97
CA ALA A 49 3.59 -14.37 3.70
C ALA A 49 3.97 -15.26 2.51
N ASN A 50 5.04 -16.05 2.64
CA ASN A 50 5.48 -17.01 1.61
C ASN A 50 4.45 -18.13 1.35
N VAL A 51 3.86 -18.71 2.40
CA VAL A 51 2.80 -19.73 2.27
C VAL A 51 1.60 -19.15 1.51
N TRP A 52 1.19 -17.93 1.84
CA TRP A 52 0.08 -17.27 1.15
C TRP A 52 0.42 -16.91 -0.29
N ARG A 53 1.66 -16.49 -0.58
CA ARG A 53 2.15 -16.28 -1.95
C ARG A 53 2.06 -17.55 -2.79
N GLN A 54 2.55 -18.68 -2.27
CA GLN A 54 2.51 -19.97 -2.97
C GLN A 54 1.06 -20.44 -3.25
N ARG A 55 0.13 -20.18 -2.32
CA ARG A 55 -1.29 -20.50 -2.50
C ARG A 55 -1.99 -19.64 -3.56
N LEU A 56 -1.47 -18.44 -3.85
CA LEU A 56 -1.96 -17.57 -4.93
C LEU A 56 -1.48 -18.07 -6.29
N ASP A 57 -0.20 -18.46 -6.40
CA ASP A 57 0.36 -18.96 -7.65
C ASP A 57 -0.36 -20.24 -8.11
N THR A 58 -0.74 -21.09 -7.15
CA THR A 58 -1.45 -22.34 -7.42
C THR A 58 -2.80 -22.13 -8.12
N THR A 59 -3.59 -21.11 -7.75
CA THR A 59 -4.92 -20.89 -8.36
C THR A 59 -4.82 -20.38 -9.80
N THR A 60 -3.88 -19.48 -10.09
CA THR A 60 -3.64 -19.02 -11.46
C THR A 60 -3.15 -20.19 -12.33
N ASN A 61 -2.27 -21.04 -11.81
CA ASN A 61 -1.80 -22.23 -12.53
C ASN A 61 -2.96 -23.17 -12.90
N TRP A 62 -3.87 -23.45 -11.96
CA TRP A 62 -5.07 -24.25 -12.26
C TRP A 62 -5.98 -23.60 -13.30
N ALA A 63 -6.13 -22.28 -13.29
CA ALA A 63 -6.89 -21.56 -14.32
C ALA A 63 -6.27 -21.70 -15.72
N VAL A 64 -4.93 -21.62 -15.82
CA VAL A 64 -4.19 -21.81 -17.08
C VAL A 64 -4.32 -23.25 -17.58
N VAL A 65 -4.11 -24.24 -16.70
CA VAL A 65 -4.22 -25.67 -17.04
C VAL A 65 -5.63 -26.03 -17.49
N ALA A 66 -6.67 -25.60 -16.75
CA ALA A 66 -8.06 -25.84 -17.11
C ALA A 66 -8.41 -25.19 -18.46
N THR A 67 -7.89 -24.00 -18.73
CA THR A 67 -8.05 -23.31 -20.02
C THR A 67 -7.38 -24.09 -21.14
N GLY A 68 -6.12 -24.49 -20.98
CA GLY A 68 -5.41 -25.29 -21.99
C GLY A 68 -6.11 -26.62 -22.28
N ALA A 69 -6.53 -27.35 -21.25
CA ALA A 69 -7.28 -28.60 -21.41
C ALA A 69 -8.62 -28.39 -22.13
N THR A 70 -9.38 -27.37 -21.73
CA THR A 70 -10.66 -27.03 -22.36
C THR A 70 -10.48 -26.67 -23.82
N LEU A 71 -9.49 -25.85 -24.17
CA LEU A 71 -9.24 -25.47 -25.56
C LEU A 71 -8.80 -26.67 -26.40
N SER A 72 -7.90 -27.52 -25.89
CA SER A 72 -7.51 -28.75 -26.58
C SER A 72 -8.72 -29.64 -26.88
N ILE A 73 -9.62 -29.84 -25.92
CA ILE A 73 -10.84 -30.62 -26.14
C ILE A 73 -11.75 -29.89 -27.12
N ALA A 74 -12.04 -28.61 -26.92
CA ALA A 74 -12.96 -27.84 -27.76
C ALA A 74 -12.56 -27.83 -29.23
N PHE A 75 -11.25 -27.81 -29.53
CA PHE A 75 -10.72 -27.79 -30.89
C PHE A 75 -10.37 -29.18 -31.43
N SER A 76 -10.39 -30.24 -30.61
CA SER A 76 -10.05 -31.61 -31.05
C SER A 76 -11.03 -32.17 -32.09
N GLN A 77 -12.31 -31.81 -32.00
CA GLN A 77 -13.36 -32.32 -32.89
C GLN A 77 -14.36 -31.22 -33.28
N PRO A 78 -14.87 -31.22 -34.52
CA PRO A 78 -15.88 -30.26 -34.97
C PRO A 78 -17.18 -30.30 -34.14
N ASN A 79 -17.59 -31.49 -33.71
CA ASN A 79 -18.90 -31.74 -33.10
C ASN A 79 -18.97 -31.46 -31.58
N ILE A 80 -17.86 -31.05 -30.95
CA ILE A 80 -17.86 -30.72 -29.53
C ILE A 80 -18.60 -29.41 -29.31
N HIS A 81 -19.57 -29.45 -28.38
CA HIS A 81 -20.40 -28.31 -28.05
C HIS A 81 -19.56 -27.14 -27.50
N HIS A 82 -19.71 -25.96 -28.10
CA HIS A 82 -18.99 -24.72 -27.75
C HIS A 82 -19.19 -24.27 -26.30
N GLY A 83 -20.26 -24.73 -25.66
CA GLY A 83 -20.55 -24.46 -24.25
C GLY A 83 -19.42 -24.86 -23.29
N ILE A 84 -18.51 -25.76 -23.69
CA ILE A 84 -17.33 -26.11 -22.89
C ILE A 84 -16.43 -24.89 -22.62
N ILE A 85 -16.26 -23.99 -23.60
CA ILE A 85 -15.45 -22.77 -23.44
C ILE A 85 -16.14 -21.80 -22.49
N ILE A 86 -17.47 -21.66 -22.57
CA ILE A 86 -18.26 -20.82 -21.66
C ILE A 86 -18.17 -21.35 -20.23
N LEU A 87 -18.29 -22.67 -20.05
CA LEU A 87 -18.16 -23.32 -18.74
C LEU A 87 -16.76 -23.10 -18.16
N ASN A 88 -15.70 -23.18 -18.97
CA ASN A 88 -14.35 -22.85 -18.52
C ASN A 88 -14.18 -21.36 -18.19
N THR A 89 -14.81 -20.44 -18.93
CA THR A 89 -14.82 -19.01 -18.56
C THR A 89 -15.45 -18.79 -17.18
N MET A 90 -16.55 -19.49 -16.87
CA MET A 90 -17.15 -19.46 -15.53
C MET A 90 -16.21 -20.04 -14.47
N LEU A 91 -15.53 -21.16 -14.75
CA LEU A 91 -14.54 -21.77 -13.85
C LEU A 91 -13.36 -20.83 -13.58
N VAL A 92 -12.82 -20.17 -14.61
CA VAL A 92 -11.73 -19.19 -14.48
C VAL A 92 -12.19 -17.97 -13.67
N THR A 93 -13.45 -17.54 -13.81
CA THR A 93 -14.04 -16.50 -12.95
C THR A 93 -14.06 -16.90 -11.49
N LEU A 94 -14.42 -18.16 -11.20
CA LEU A 94 -14.40 -18.69 -9.84
C LEU A 94 -12.97 -18.72 -9.28
N PHE A 95 -11.97 -19.14 -10.07
CA PHE A 95 -10.57 -19.08 -9.65
C PHE A 95 -10.10 -17.65 -9.38
N LEU A 96 -10.44 -16.69 -10.24
CA LEU A 96 -10.16 -15.28 -9.99
C LEU A 96 -10.78 -14.80 -8.66
N TYR A 97 -12.03 -15.16 -8.38
CA TYR A 97 -12.68 -14.80 -7.12
C TYR A 97 -12.00 -15.42 -5.90
N ILE A 98 -11.69 -16.73 -5.94
CA ILE A 98 -10.96 -17.44 -4.88
C ILE A 98 -9.60 -16.78 -4.65
N GLU A 99 -8.88 -16.49 -5.72
CA GLU A 99 -7.57 -15.89 -5.67
C GLU A 99 -7.61 -14.45 -5.14
N ALA A 100 -8.58 -13.65 -5.57
CA ALA A 100 -8.79 -12.30 -5.04
C ALA A 100 -9.08 -12.34 -3.53
N ARG A 101 -9.86 -13.31 -3.06
CA ARG A 101 -10.09 -13.52 -1.62
C ARG A 101 -8.79 -13.85 -0.90
N ARG A 102 -7.99 -14.78 -1.43
CA ARG A 102 -6.67 -15.16 -0.88
C ARG A 102 -5.68 -14.00 -0.90
N TYR A 103 -5.75 -13.14 -1.92
CA TYR A 103 -4.84 -12.01 -2.10
C TYR A 103 -4.99 -10.99 -0.97
N ARG A 104 -6.20 -10.80 -0.44
CA ARG A 104 -6.43 -9.96 0.75
C ARG A 104 -5.70 -10.48 1.99
N TYR A 105 -5.60 -11.80 2.16
CA TYR A 105 -4.83 -12.39 3.26
C TYR A 105 -3.33 -12.22 3.03
N TYR A 106 -2.85 -12.47 1.82
CA TYR A 106 -1.45 -12.24 1.47
C TYR A 106 -1.02 -10.80 1.76
N GLU A 107 -1.82 -9.82 1.35
CA GLU A 107 -1.55 -8.39 1.60
C GLU A 107 -1.46 -8.05 3.09
N LEU A 108 -2.28 -8.67 3.95
CA LEU A 108 -2.18 -8.48 5.40
C LEU A 108 -0.81 -8.92 5.94
N TRP A 109 -0.36 -10.13 5.57
CA TRP A 109 0.93 -10.66 6.02
C TRP A 109 2.10 -9.89 5.40
N SER A 110 2.02 -9.57 4.10
CA SER A 110 3.03 -8.78 3.41
C SER A 110 3.16 -7.38 4.00
N TYR A 111 2.06 -6.78 4.43
CA TYR A 111 2.05 -5.48 5.10
C TYR A 111 2.77 -5.51 6.45
N ARG A 112 2.52 -6.53 7.28
CA ARG A 112 3.22 -6.70 8.57
C ARG A 112 4.72 -6.91 8.39
N VAL A 113 5.10 -7.77 7.45
CA VAL A 113 6.51 -7.98 7.07
C VAL A 113 7.12 -6.63 6.66
N ARG A 114 6.42 -5.87 5.82
CA ARG A 114 6.91 -4.57 5.33
C ARG A 114 7.08 -3.55 6.45
N LEU A 115 6.14 -3.45 7.39
CA LEU A 115 6.26 -2.59 8.57
C LEU A 115 7.53 -2.93 9.38
N MET A 116 7.80 -4.21 9.59
CA MET A 116 9.00 -4.64 10.29
C MET A 116 10.27 -4.33 9.48
N GLU A 117 10.27 -4.54 8.17
CA GLU A 117 11.41 -4.19 7.31
C GLU A 117 11.72 -2.70 7.33
N THR A 118 10.71 -1.84 7.23
CA THR A 118 10.91 -0.38 7.13
C THR A 118 11.17 0.27 8.48
N ASP A 119 10.45 -0.12 9.51
CA ASP A 119 10.46 0.61 10.78
C ASP A 119 11.32 -0.08 11.83
N PHE A 120 11.54 -1.40 11.75
CA PHE A 120 12.45 -2.09 12.67
C PHE A 120 13.83 -2.27 12.04
N PHE A 121 13.93 -2.97 10.90
CA PHE A 121 15.23 -3.31 10.31
C PHE A 121 15.92 -2.14 9.60
N ALA A 122 15.22 -1.40 8.75
CA ALA A 122 15.84 -0.28 8.04
C ALA A 122 16.22 0.87 9.00
N ALA A 123 15.45 1.06 10.07
CA ALA A 123 15.78 1.97 11.15
C ALA A 123 17.10 1.61 11.85
N MET A 124 17.53 0.34 11.87
CA MET A 124 18.86 -0.04 12.40
C MET A 124 20.01 0.29 11.44
N LEU A 125 19.72 0.48 10.15
CA LEU A 125 20.73 0.65 9.10
C LEU A 125 20.93 2.10 8.67
N VAL A 126 19.93 2.96 8.88
CA VAL A 126 19.92 4.34 8.39
C VAL A 126 19.66 5.33 9.54
N PRO A 127 20.44 6.43 9.64
CA PRO A 127 20.13 7.52 10.57
C PRO A 127 18.68 8.00 10.39
N PRO A 128 17.94 8.28 11.47
CA PRO A 128 18.41 8.59 12.83
C PRO A 128 18.58 7.37 13.77
N PHE A 129 18.70 6.15 13.23
CA PHE A 129 18.92 4.92 14.00
C PHE A 129 17.84 4.59 15.04
N HIS A 130 16.63 5.11 14.83
CA HIS A 130 15.47 4.83 15.66
C HIS A 130 14.24 4.61 14.77
N PRO A 131 13.31 3.73 15.19
CA PRO A 131 12.08 3.51 14.44
C PRO A 131 11.19 4.77 14.45
N ALA A 132 10.18 4.82 13.58
CA ALA A 132 9.17 5.87 13.62
C ALA A 132 8.37 5.78 14.94
N PRO A 133 7.99 6.90 15.60
CA PRO A 133 7.35 6.87 16.93
C PRO A 133 6.08 6.02 17.01
N ASP A 134 5.34 5.93 15.91
CA ASP A 134 4.04 5.27 15.75
C ASP A 134 4.10 3.84 15.20
N TRP A 135 5.31 3.32 14.91
CA TRP A 135 5.45 2.02 14.24
C TRP A 135 4.94 0.85 15.10
N ALA A 136 5.26 0.89 16.39
CA ALA A 136 4.90 -0.16 17.35
C ALA A 136 3.38 -0.17 17.59
N GLU A 137 2.77 1.01 17.61
CA GLU A 137 1.32 1.17 17.69
C GLU A 137 0.64 0.62 16.43
N SER A 138 1.14 0.96 15.24
CA SER A 138 0.62 0.44 13.96
C SER A 138 0.69 -1.09 13.87
N LEU A 139 1.79 -1.69 14.34
CA LEU A 139 1.96 -3.13 14.38
C LEU A 139 1.06 -3.79 15.43
N ALA A 140 0.99 -3.19 16.63
CA ALA A 140 0.15 -3.67 17.73
C ALA A 140 -1.34 -3.59 17.38
N GLU A 141 -1.80 -2.49 16.80
CA GLU A 141 -3.17 -2.31 16.31
C GLU A 141 -3.50 -3.40 15.29
N ASN A 142 -2.62 -3.66 14.32
CA ASN A 142 -2.85 -4.69 13.33
C ASN A 142 -2.89 -6.11 13.93
N LEU A 143 -2.12 -6.37 15.00
CA LEU A 143 -2.11 -7.64 15.73
C LEU A 143 -3.36 -7.84 16.60
N LEU A 144 -3.80 -6.79 17.29
CA LEU A 144 -4.95 -6.81 18.20
C LEU A 144 -6.28 -6.73 17.43
N LEU A 145 -6.31 -5.96 16.34
CA LEU A 145 -7.48 -5.69 15.51
C LEU A 145 -7.16 -6.03 14.05
N PRO A 146 -7.06 -7.33 13.69
CA PRO A 146 -6.72 -7.73 12.34
C PRO A 146 -7.82 -7.29 11.35
N SER A 147 -7.48 -6.35 10.48
CA SER A 147 -8.33 -5.87 9.39
C SER A 147 -7.66 -6.07 8.04
N PHE A 148 -8.46 -6.32 7.00
CA PHE A 148 -7.92 -6.45 5.64
C PHE A 148 -7.61 -5.07 5.07
N PRO A 149 -6.36 -4.78 4.65
CA PRO A 149 -5.99 -3.45 4.17
C PRO A 149 -6.67 -3.11 2.83
N ILE A 150 -7.06 -4.12 2.06
CA ILE A 150 -7.72 -3.97 0.77
C ILE A 150 -9.13 -4.56 0.76
N SER A 151 -10.01 -3.87 0.01
CA SER A 151 -11.37 -4.33 -0.24
C SER A 151 -11.41 -5.52 -1.21
N MET A 152 -12.53 -6.25 -1.23
CA MET A 152 -12.71 -7.37 -2.15
C MET A 152 -12.68 -6.93 -3.63
N TRP A 153 -13.27 -5.78 -3.94
CA TRP A 153 -13.28 -5.21 -5.30
C TRP A 153 -11.90 -4.75 -5.76
N GLU A 154 -11.12 -4.14 -4.88
CA GLU A 154 -9.72 -3.78 -5.16
C GLU A 154 -8.87 -5.02 -5.43
N ALA A 155 -9.01 -6.06 -4.61
CA ALA A 155 -8.31 -7.33 -4.79
C ALA A 155 -8.68 -7.99 -6.14
N PHE A 156 -9.97 -8.06 -6.45
CA PHE A 156 -10.48 -8.65 -7.68
C PHE A 156 -9.95 -7.90 -8.91
N GLY A 157 -10.05 -6.57 -8.90
CA GLY A 157 -9.55 -5.72 -9.97
C GLY A 157 -8.05 -5.86 -10.24
N ARG A 158 -7.24 -5.91 -9.18
CA ARG A 158 -5.77 -6.09 -9.28
C ARG A 158 -5.42 -7.44 -9.90
N ARG A 159 -6.01 -8.54 -9.42
CA ARG A 159 -5.75 -9.89 -9.97
C ARG A 159 -6.28 -10.04 -11.38
N LEU A 160 -7.43 -9.43 -11.68
CA LEU A 160 -7.96 -9.37 -13.04
C LEU A 160 -6.96 -8.71 -13.99
N ARG A 161 -6.51 -7.49 -13.71
CA ARG A 161 -5.59 -6.74 -14.59
C ARG A 161 -4.22 -7.40 -14.76
N ARG A 162 -3.61 -7.89 -13.68
CA ARG A 162 -2.22 -8.37 -13.71
C ARG A 162 -2.08 -9.79 -14.24
N ASN A 163 -3.05 -10.67 -13.94
CA ASN A 163 -2.91 -12.10 -14.20
C ASN A 163 -4.00 -12.67 -15.13
N TYR A 164 -5.28 -12.38 -14.85
CA TYR A 164 -6.39 -13.08 -15.51
C TYR A 164 -6.86 -12.45 -16.82
N LEU A 165 -6.54 -11.17 -17.07
CA LEU A 165 -6.94 -10.46 -18.29
C LEU A 165 -6.53 -11.24 -19.54
N TRP A 166 -5.30 -11.76 -19.55
CA TRP A 166 -4.77 -12.53 -20.67
C TRP A 166 -5.47 -13.88 -20.84
N ILE A 167 -5.79 -14.58 -19.75
CA ILE A 167 -6.55 -15.85 -19.80
C ILE A 167 -7.93 -15.60 -20.39
N PHE A 168 -8.63 -14.55 -19.94
CA PHE A 168 -9.93 -14.17 -20.48
C PHE A 168 -9.87 -13.73 -21.94
N LEU A 169 -8.83 -13.00 -22.35
CA LEU A 169 -8.62 -12.61 -23.73
C LEU A 169 -8.43 -13.83 -24.64
N ILE A 170 -7.60 -14.78 -24.22
CA ILE A 170 -7.39 -16.04 -24.96
C ILE A 170 -8.71 -16.82 -25.06
N LEU A 171 -9.48 -16.93 -23.98
CA LEU A 171 -10.79 -17.59 -24.00
C LEU A 171 -11.79 -16.88 -24.92
N ALA A 172 -11.82 -15.54 -24.93
CA ALA A 172 -12.68 -14.77 -25.82
C ALA A 172 -12.35 -15.03 -27.29
N ILE A 173 -11.06 -14.95 -27.65
CA ILE A 173 -10.57 -15.21 -29.01
C ILE A 173 -10.89 -16.65 -29.40
N ALA A 174 -10.61 -17.61 -28.53
CA ALA A 174 -10.86 -19.03 -28.80
C ALA A 174 -12.36 -19.34 -28.96
N TRP A 175 -13.23 -18.68 -28.17
CA TRP A 175 -14.67 -18.82 -28.32
C TRP A 175 -15.14 -18.33 -29.69
N VAL A 176 -14.71 -17.14 -30.13
CA VAL A 176 -15.02 -16.62 -31.47
C VAL A 176 -14.44 -17.51 -32.56
N ALA A 177 -13.19 -17.95 -32.43
CA ALA A 177 -12.52 -18.82 -33.39
C ALA A 177 -13.24 -20.17 -33.55
N LYS A 178 -13.78 -20.75 -32.47
CA LYS A 178 -14.51 -22.03 -32.54
C LYS A 178 -15.72 -21.93 -33.46
N TYR A 179 -16.50 -20.85 -33.41
CA TYR A 179 -17.65 -20.64 -34.31
C TYR A 179 -17.26 -20.26 -35.72
N TRP A 180 -16.14 -19.55 -35.87
CA TRP A 180 -15.67 -19.13 -37.18
C TRP A 180 -15.09 -20.29 -37.99
N LEU A 181 -14.40 -21.22 -37.34
CA LEU A 181 -13.67 -22.29 -38.01
C LEU A 181 -14.48 -23.58 -38.18
N PHE A 182 -15.35 -23.93 -37.22
CA PHE A 182 -16.03 -25.23 -37.20
C PHE A 182 -17.55 -25.13 -37.37
N PRO A 183 -18.19 -26.09 -38.06
CA PRO A 183 -17.57 -27.17 -38.88
C PRO A 183 -17.02 -26.66 -40.23
N VAL A 184 -17.59 -25.57 -40.75
CA VAL A 184 -17.12 -24.83 -41.92
C VAL A 184 -17.37 -23.34 -41.69
N PRO A 185 -16.62 -22.41 -42.29
CA PRO A 185 -16.87 -20.98 -42.13
C PRO A 185 -18.33 -20.61 -42.46
N PRO A 186 -19.00 -19.78 -41.66
CA PRO A 186 -20.40 -19.38 -41.89
C PRO A 186 -20.52 -18.57 -43.17
N ALA A 187 -21.56 -18.83 -43.97
CA ALA A 187 -21.78 -18.10 -45.22
C ALA A 187 -22.42 -16.71 -44.98
N ASP A 188 -23.18 -16.56 -43.89
CA ASP A 188 -23.85 -15.31 -43.52
C ASP A 188 -23.87 -15.09 -42.00
N MET A 189 -24.04 -13.83 -41.58
CA MET A 189 -24.09 -13.43 -40.17
C MET A 189 -25.25 -14.08 -39.41
N LYS A 190 -26.38 -14.32 -40.09
CA LYS A 190 -27.52 -15.03 -39.49
C LYS A 190 -27.19 -16.49 -39.15
N GLU A 191 -26.42 -17.16 -40.01
CA GLU A 191 -25.98 -18.53 -39.77
C GLU A 191 -25.00 -18.59 -38.61
N PHE A 192 -24.08 -17.62 -38.52
CA PHE A 192 -23.19 -17.47 -37.38
C PHE A 192 -23.97 -17.33 -36.06
N ILE A 193 -24.94 -16.41 -36.01
CA ILE A 193 -25.77 -16.20 -34.81
C ILE A 193 -26.57 -17.46 -34.48
N GLY A 194 -27.10 -18.17 -35.48
CA GLY A 194 -27.82 -19.43 -35.27
C GLY A 194 -26.96 -20.52 -34.62
N ARG A 195 -25.69 -20.64 -35.03
CA ARG A 195 -24.75 -21.65 -34.49
C ARG A 195 -24.33 -21.38 -33.04
N VAL A 196 -24.44 -20.14 -32.58
CA VAL A 196 -24.10 -19.76 -31.19
C VAL A 196 -25.19 -20.18 -30.19
N ALA A 197 -26.37 -20.57 -30.67
CA ALA A 197 -27.47 -21.04 -29.81
C ALA A 197 -27.04 -22.21 -28.91
N ILE A 198 -27.57 -22.23 -27.68
CA ILE A 198 -27.32 -23.29 -26.71
C ILE A 198 -28.67 -23.88 -26.31
N GLY A 199 -28.98 -25.06 -26.84
CA GLY A 199 -30.29 -25.70 -26.63
C GLY A 199 -31.42 -24.76 -27.03
N HIS A 200 -32.25 -24.37 -26.04
CA HIS A 200 -33.39 -23.48 -26.24
C HIS A 200 -33.04 -21.98 -26.20
N ILE A 201 -31.79 -21.63 -25.90
CA ILE A 201 -31.35 -20.24 -25.78
C ILE A 201 -30.90 -19.74 -27.17
N PRO A 202 -31.55 -18.71 -27.74
CA PRO A 202 -31.16 -18.11 -29.01
C PRO A 202 -29.71 -17.60 -28.98
N GLY A 203 -28.96 -17.80 -30.07
CA GLY A 203 -27.56 -17.41 -30.12
C GLY A 203 -27.33 -15.90 -30.02
N SER A 204 -28.31 -15.07 -30.40
CA SER A 204 -28.25 -13.61 -30.19
C SER A 204 -28.19 -13.25 -28.70
N ILE A 205 -28.91 -13.98 -27.85
CA ILE A 205 -28.90 -13.79 -26.40
C ILE A 205 -27.55 -14.25 -25.84
N VAL A 206 -27.04 -15.40 -26.27
CA VAL A 206 -25.74 -15.91 -25.84
C VAL A 206 -24.61 -14.94 -26.17
N ILE A 207 -24.58 -14.40 -27.40
CA ILE A 207 -23.59 -13.38 -27.81
C ILE A 207 -23.72 -12.13 -26.93
N SER A 208 -24.94 -11.65 -26.71
CA SER A 208 -25.20 -10.45 -25.91
C SER A 208 -24.72 -10.61 -24.47
N ILE A 209 -24.97 -11.77 -23.85
CA ILE A 209 -24.49 -12.10 -22.50
C ILE A 209 -22.96 -12.16 -22.48
N SER A 210 -22.33 -12.81 -23.46
CA SER A 210 -20.87 -12.88 -23.55
C SER A 210 -20.24 -11.49 -23.68
N ILE A 211 -20.77 -10.64 -24.56
CA ILE A 211 -20.29 -9.26 -24.73
C ILE A 211 -20.49 -8.47 -23.43
N ALA A 212 -21.67 -8.54 -22.81
CA ALA A 212 -21.94 -7.87 -21.54
C ALA A 212 -20.99 -8.32 -20.43
N TYR A 213 -20.67 -9.61 -20.37
CA TYR A 213 -19.72 -10.16 -19.40
C TYR A 213 -18.29 -9.63 -19.62
N PHE A 214 -17.79 -9.61 -20.85
CA PHE A 214 -16.46 -9.06 -21.14
C PHE A 214 -16.40 -7.55 -20.92
N LEU A 215 -17.45 -6.81 -21.26
CA LEU A 215 -17.57 -5.38 -20.95
C LEU A 215 -17.58 -5.14 -19.44
N PHE A 216 -18.28 -5.99 -18.68
CA PHE A 216 -18.26 -5.94 -17.21
C PHE A 216 -16.84 -6.16 -16.67
N LEU A 217 -16.09 -7.15 -17.17
CA LEU A 217 -14.70 -7.37 -16.77
C LEU A 217 -13.82 -6.15 -17.08
N ILE A 218 -13.95 -5.55 -18.27
CA ILE A 218 -13.21 -4.34 -18.64
C ILE A 218 -13.59 -3.17 -17.73
N LEU A 219 -14.89 -2.97 -17.47
CA LEU A 219 -15.37 -1.93 -16.57
C LEU A 219 -14.80 -2.09 -15.16
N VAL A 220 -14.85 -3.30 -14.60
CA VAL A 220 -14.24 -3.61 -13.30
C VAL A 220 -12.74 -3.35 -13.34
N ALA A 221 -12.06 -3.77 -14.41
CA ALA A 221 -10.63 -3.54 -14.58
C ALA A 221 -10.28 -2.05 -14.60
N VAL A 222 -11.10 -1.18 -15.22
CA VAL A 222 -10.88 0.28 -15.27
C VAL A 222 -11.25 0.96 -13.95
N LEU A 223 -12.43 0.68 -13.40
CA LEU A 223 -12.92 1.33 -12.17
C LEU A 223 -12.02 1.06 -10.96
N THR A 224 -11.35 -0.09 -10.95
CA THR A 224 -10.46 -0.49 -9.84
C THR A 224 -9.00 -0.07 -10.06
N VAL A 225 -8.67 0.71 -11.11
CA VAL A 225 -7.29 1.23 -11.31
C VAL A 225 -6.90 2.19 -10.20
N ASN A 226 -7.82 3.07 -9.80
CA ASN A 226 -7.57 4.11 -8.81
C ASN A 226 -7.74 3.64 -7.35
N MET A 227 -8.09 2.36 -7.15
CA MET A 227 -8.12 1.76 -5.82
C MET A 227 -6.70 1.30 -5.46
N THR A 228 -5.87 2.26 -5.03
CA THR A 228 -4.48 2.03 -4.61
C THR A 228 -4.32 2.28 -3.11
N ARG A 229 -5.17 1.65 -2.28
CA ARG A 229 -5.05 1.78 -0.81
C ARG A 229 -3.99 0.85 -0.21
N ALA A 230 -3.51 -0.14 -0.97
CA ALA A 230 -2.49 -1.06 -0.45
C ALA A 230 -1.08 -0.45 -0.42
N THR A 231 -0.54 -0.33 0.79
CA THR A 231 0.84 0.04 1.11
C THR A 231 1.84 -1.10 0.87
N GLY A 232 1.38 -2.31 0.52
CA GLY A 232 2.21 -3.50 0.30
C GLY A 232 2.96 -3.53 -1.03
N GLU A 233 2.69 -2.59 -1.93
CA GLU A 233 3.52 -2.40 -3.12
C GLU A 233 4.82 -1.67 -2.73
N VAL A 234 5.89 -1.88 -3.51
CA VAL A 234 7.24 -1.31 -3.34
C VAL A 234 7.20 0.21 -3.56
N PHE A 235 6.42 0.93 -2.76
CA PHE A 235 6.48 2.36 -2.67
C PHE A 235 7.52 2.68 -1.59
N PRO A 236 8.54 3.48 -1.92
CA PRO A 236 9.45 4.00 -0.91
C PRO A 236 8.62 4.77 0.12
N ARG A 237 8.55 4.26 1.36
CA ARG A 237 8.07 5.04 2.52
C ARG A 237 9.00 6.23 2.73
N PHE A 238 10.28 6.03 2.42
CA PHE A 238 11.31 7.04 2.30
C PHE A 238 11.47 7.43 0.82
N THR A 239 10.73 8.43 0.33
CA THR A 239 11.25 9.24 -0.77
C THR A 239 12.28 10.19 -0.17
N VAL A 240 13.46 9.67 0.18
CA VAL A 240 14.67 10.52 0.20
C VAL A 240 14.84 11.01 -1.23
N GLY A 241 15.05 12.32 -1.40
CA GLY A 241 14.98 13.04 -2.67
C GLY A 241 15.56 12.28 -3.87
N GLU A 242 14.67 11.67 -4.66
CA GLU A 242 15.01 11.13 -5.99
C GLU A 242 14.97 12.24 -7.06
N GLN A 243 15.15 13.51 -6.65
CA GLN A 243 15.28 14.66 -7.55
C GLN A 243 16.70 15.24 -7.63
N ASP A 244 17.67 14.80 -6.82
CA ASP A 244 19.03 15.38 -6.84
C ASP A 244 20.12 14.50 -7.47
N LEU A 245 19.80 13.29 -7.96
CA LEU A 245 20.80 12.40 -8.59
C LEU A 245 20.69 12.27 -10.12
N ARG A 246 19.82 13.08 -10.76
CA ARG A 246 19.87 13.29 -12.20
C ARG A 246 19.82 14.78 -12.48
N GLY A 247 21.00 15.40 -12.45
CA GLY A 247 21.23 16.57 -13.29
C GLY A 247 21.03 16.13 -14.74
N ASP A 248 19.84 16.34 -15.27
CA ASP A 248 19.68 16.57 -16.69
C ASP A 248 18.51 17.52 -16.92
N GLN A 249 18.84 18.61 -17.59
CA GLN A 249 17.95 19.70 -17.93
C GLN A 249 16.89 19.18 -18.89
N ILE A 250 15.61 19.28 -18.53
CA ILE A 250 14.52 19.19 -19.51
C ILE A 250 13.66 20.44 -19.34
N HIS A 251 13.83 21.36 -20.30
CA HIS A 251 12.91 22.47 -20.54
C HIS A 251 11.52 21.92 -20.86
N PRO A 252 10.43 22.47 -20.29
CA PRO A 252 9.09 22.15 -20.74
C PRO A 252 8.81 22.98 -21.99
N THR A 253 9.02 22.40 -23.17
CA THR A 253 8.31 22.84 -24.36
C THR A 253 7.03 22.03 -24.51
N ASP A 254 5.98 22.80 -24.65
CA ASP A 254 4.59 22.52 -24.97
C ASP A 254 4.24 21.28 -25.83
N GLU A 255 2.98 20.90 -25.66
CA GLU A 255 2.13 20.10 -26.55
C GLU A 255 2.38 18.59 -26.69
N LEU A 256 1.81 17.81 -25.76
CA LEU A 256 1.22 16.50 -26.06
C LEU A 256 -0.03 16.29 -25.18
N LYS A 257 -1.15 16.91 -25.57
CA LYS A 257 -2.50 16.56 -25.07
C LYS A 257 -2.88 15.17 -25.61
N GLY A 258 -2.59 14.15 -24.82
CA GLY A 258 -3.03 12.78 -25.08
C GLY A 258 -3.53 12.13 -23.81
N ILE A 259 -4.53 11.25 -23.96
CA ILE A 259 -5.31 10.43 -23.00
C ILE A 259 -4.53 9.89 -21.77
N ARG A 260 -3.20 9.94 -21.79
CA ARG A 260 -2.29 9.62 -20.68
C ARG A 260 -2.38 10.59 -19.47
N SER A 261 -2.85 11.83 -19.63
CA SER A 261 -2.93 12.80 -18.51
C SER A 261 -4.08 12.53 -17.52
N TRP A 262 -5.12 11.78 -17.91
CA TRP A 262 -6.22 11.40 -17.01
C TRP A 262 -5.87 10.23 -16.07
N LEU A 263 -4.90 9.40 -16.49
CA LEU A 263 -4.48 8.19 -15.76
C LEU A 263 -3.19 8.40 -14.95
N ALA A 264 -2.61 9.59 -14.99
CA ALA A 264 -1.41 9.92 -14.23
C ALA A 264 -1.78 10.19 -12.75
N PRO A 265 -1.19 9.48 -11.78
CA PRO A 265 -1.46 9.75 -10.38
C PRO A 265 -0.97 11.15 -10.03
N ARG A 266 -1.89 12.08 -9.73
CA ARG A 266 -1.57 13.30 -9.00
C ARG A 266 -1.15 12.91 -7.59
N LYS A 267 0.16 12.77 -7.38
CA LYS A 267 0.76 12.46 -6.06
C LYS A 267 0.45 13.63 -5.12
N LYS A 268 -0.66 13.54 -4.38
CA LYS A 268 -1.07 14.54 -3.38
C LYS A 268 -0.02 14.52 -2.27
N ARG A 269 0.67 15.65 -2.07
CA ARG A 269 1.61 15.79 -0.95
C ARG A 269 0.79 15.67 0.34
N ARG A 270 1.18 14.79 1.26
CA ARG A 270 0.52 14.68 2.57
C ARG A 270 0.72 16.01 3.32
N GLN A 271 -0.34 16.48 3.96
CA GLN A 271 -0.42 17.78 4.63
C GLN A 271 -0.58 17.55 6.13
N PHE A 272 0.01 18.43 6.93
CA PHE A 272 -0.02 18.39 8.39
C PHE A 272 -0.43 19.74 8.95
N LEU A 273 -0.96 19.68 10.16
CA LEU A 273 -1.19 20.82 11.03
C LEU A 273 -0.29 20.65 12.25
N ALA A 274 0.60 21.59 12.48
CA ALA A 274 1.42 21.65 13.68
C ALA A 274 0.84 22.65 14.69
N PHE A 275 0.78 22.23 15.96
CA PHE A 275 0.55 23.10 17.11
C PHE A 275 1.84 23.21 17.89
N ILE A 276 2.35 24.43 18.05
CA ILE A 276 3.61 24.74 18.72
C ILE A 276 3.26 25.49 19.99
N VAL A 277 3.62 24.95 21.13
CA VAL A 277 3.40 25.57 22.43
C VAL A 277 4.76 25.98 22.97
N THR A 278 4.93 27.28 23.16
CA THR A 278 6.22 27.91 23.48
C THR A 278 6.02 29.08 24.43
N GLY A 279 7.02 29.36 25.25
CA GLY A 279 7.06 30.58 26.07
C GLY A 279 7.44 31.83 25.26
N ASN A 280 7.99 31.65 24.05
CA ASN A 280 8.50 32.71 23.19
C ASN A 280 7.84 32.70 21.81
N ALA A 281 6.50 32.79 21.81
CA ALA A 281 5.68 32.67 20.60
C ALA A 281 6.07 33.66 19.48
N LYS A 282 6.50 34.87 19.84
CA LYS A 282 6.86 35.90 18.84
C LYS A 282 8.14 35.54 18.08
N ALA A 283 9.21 35.19 18.78
CA ALA A 283 10.48 34.82 18.13
C ALA A 283 10.32 33.57 17.25
N VAL A 284 9.59 32.57 17.76
CA VAL A 284 9.31 31.33 17.00
C VAL A 284 8.46 31.64 15.76
N ALA A 285 7.44 32.49 15.86
CA ALA A 285 6.61 32.86 14.71
C ALA A 285 7.40 33.61 13.63
N ASP A 286 8.21 34.60 14.04
CA ASP A 286 9.05 35.38 13.12
C ASP A 286 10.06 34.48 12.39
N ARG A 287 10.62 33.49 13.09
CA ARG A 287 11.54 32.50 12.51
C ARG A 287 10.87 31.59 11.49
N ILE A 288 9.68 31.09 11.79
CA ILE A 288 8.93 30.22 10.87
C ILE A 288 8.56 31.00 9.59
N LEU A 289 8.19 32.27 9.74
CA LEU A 289 7.93 33.16 8.62
C LEU A 289 9.18 33.41 7.77
N SER A 290 10.35 33.64 8.39
CA SER A 290 11.61 33.91 7.67
C SER A 290 12.19 32.68 6.99
N ASP A 291 12.28 31.56 7.70
CA ASP A 291 13.04 30.39 7.24
C ASP A 291 12.21 29.51 6.29
N MET A 292 10.90 29.47 6.51
CA MET A 292 10.01 28.56 5.77
C MET A 292 9.02 29.29 4.86
N GLY A 293 8.85 30.61 4.99
CA GLY A 293 7.82 31.35 4.27
C GLY A 293 6.39 30.88 4.57
N ARG A 294 6.18 30.25 5.74
CA ARG A 294 4.89 29.66 6.13
C ARG A 294 4.15 30.56 7.10
N GLY A 295 2.85 30.73 6.84
CA GLY A 295 1.95 31.45 7.73
C GLY A 295 1.72 30.69 9.02
N VAL A 296 1.74 31.41 10.13
CA VAL A 296 1.49 30.91 11.49
C VAL A 296 0.38 31.74 12.11
N THR A 297 -0.57 31.08 12.75
CA THR A 297 -1.70 31.71 13.45
C THR A 297 -1.54 31.52 14.95
N ALA A 298 -1.64 32.59 15.71
CA ALA A 298 -1.68 32.52 17.17
C ALA A 298 -3.08 32.09 17.64
N VAL A 299 -3.13 31.10 18.52
CA VAL A 299 -4.33 30.62 19.22
C VAL A 299 -4.12 30.86 20.70
N GLU A 300 -4.99 31.65 21.31
CA GLU A 300 -4.94 31.90 22.75
C GLU A 300 -5.56 30.74 23.52
N GLY A 301 -4.89 30.31 24.58
CA GLY A 301 -5.36 29.22 25.44
C GLY A 301 -4.93 29.42 26.88
N LYS A 302 -5.49 28.61 27.78
CA LYS A 302 -5.14 28.60 29.20
C LYS A 302 -4.60 27.24 29.59
N GLY A 303 -3.38 27.20 30.13
CA GLY A 303 -2.78 25.95 30.60
C GLY A 303 -3.51 25.47 31.86
N MET A 304 -4.22 24.35 31.80
CA MET A 304 -5.00 23.85 32.94
C MET A 304 -4.14 23.39 34.13
N TYR A 305 -2.89 22.99 33.88
CA TYR A 305 -1.96 22.61 34.95
C TYR A 305 -1.35 23.83 35.65
N THR A 306 -1.01 24.87 34.89
CA THR A 306 -0.30 26.06 35.41
C THR A 306 -1.20 27.25 35.70
N GLY A 307 -2.45 27.24 35.23
CA GLY A 307 -3.39 28.37 35.32
C GLY A 307 -3.04 29.58 34.43
N ALA A 308 -1.82 29.65 33.90
CA ALA A 308 -1.34 30.73 33.04
C ALA A 308 -1.97 30.73 31.64
N GLU A 309 -2.22 31.92 31.11
CA GLU A 309 -2.50 32.13 29.68
C GLU A 309 -1.26 31.79 28.85
N ARG A 310 -1.47 31.07 27.75
CA ARG A 310 -0.43 30.66 26.81
C ARG A 310 -0.89 30.87 25.38
N THR A 311 0.04 31.27 24.54
CA THR A 311 -0.15 31.38 23.10
C THR A 311 0.35 30.10 22.44
N VAL A 312 -0.51 29.45 21.66
CA VAL A 312 -0.19 28.29 20.82
C VAL A 312 -0.11 28.75 19.38
N LEU A 313 1.00 28.46 18.69
CA LEU A 313 1.11 28.76 17.26
C LEU A 313 0.58 27.57 16.46
N MET A 314 -0.28 27.84 15.50
CA MET A 314 -0.81 26.86 14.57
C MET A 314 -0.23 27.11 13.18
N CYS A 315 0.39 26.09 12.60
CA CYS A 315 1.04 26.16 11.28
C CYS A 315 0.57 25.01 10.40
N ALA A 316 0.16 25.30 9.18
CA ALA A 316 -0.07 24.27 8.16
C ALA A 316 1.21 24.05 7.35
N LEU A 317 1.55 22.79 7.10
CA LEU A 317 2.79 22.42 6.42
C LEU A 317 2.67 21.10 5.66
N THR A 318 3.68 20.80 4.85
CA THR A 318 3.83 19.53 4.12
C THR A 318 4.81 18.61 4.85
N VAL A 319 4.83 17.31 4.49
CA VAL A 319 5.77 16.33 5.07
C VAL A 319 7.21 16.82 5.07
N THR A 320 7.66 17.43 3.96
CA THR A 320 9.05 17.88 3.77
C THR A 320 9.41 19.08 4.62
N GLU A 321 8.42 19.79 5.17
CA GLU A 321 8.60 21.01 5.94
C GLU A 321 8.61 20.74 7.45
N VAL A 322 8.21 19.54 7.91
CA VAL A 322 8.15 19.19 9.33
C VAL A 322 9.52 19.31 9.98
N HIS A 323 10.56 18.77 9.33
CA HIS A 323 11.92 18.81 9.87
C HIS A 323 12.45 20.24 10.00
N ASN A 324 12.17 21.10 9.02
CA ASN A 324 12.56 22.51 9.06
C ASN A 324 11.83 23.28 10.15
N LEU A 325 10.56 22.93 10.40
CA LEU A 325 9.77 23.49 11.50
C LEU A 325 10.39 23.13 12.84
N GLU A 326 10.63 21.85 13.10
CA GLU A 326 11.23 21.36 14.33
C GLU A 326 12.60 21.99 14.59
N ALA A 327 13.45 22.08 13.56
CA ALA A 327 14.76 22.71 13.66
C ALA A 327 14.67 24.22 13.96
N SER A 328 13.68 24.91 13.38
CA SER A 328 13.46 26.35 13.64
C SER A 328 12.95 26.60 15.05
N VAL A 329 12.01 25.77 15.52
CA VAL A 329 11.45 25.86 16.88
C VAL A 329 12.53 25.54 17.91
N ALA A 330 13.26 24.44 17.75
CA ALA A 330 14.28 24.00 18.70
C ALA A 330 15.44 25.00 18.86
N ARG A 331 15.73 25.80 17.83
CA ARG A 331 16.77 26.83 17.87
C ARG A 331 16.36 28.04 18.72
N GLU A 332 15.08 28.43 18.68
CA GLU A 332 14.56 29.60 19.39
C GLU A 332 14.06 29.26 20.81
N ASP A 333 13.41 28.12 20.97
CA ASP A 333 12.91 27.64 22.27
C ASP A 333 13.09 26.13 22.41
N PRO A 334 14.20 25.67 23.02
CA PRO A 334 14.45 24.25 23.28
C PRO A 334 13.44 23.61 24.25
N GLN A 335 12.66 24.40 24.98
CA GLN A 335 11.63 23.92 25.91
C GLN A 335 10.22 23.93 25.28
N ALA A 336 10.09 24.36 24.03
CA ALA A 336 8.84 24.30 23.30
C ALA A 336 8.47 22.84 22.99
N PHE A 337 7.17 22.56 22.94
CA PHE A 337 6.67 21.29 22.43
C PHE A 337 5.84 21.49 21.16
N VAL A 338 6.04 20.60 20.19
CA VAL A 338 5.39 20.64 18.88
C VAL A 338 4.54 19.38 18.72
N VAL A 339 3.26 19.56 18.40
CA VAL A 339 2.33 18.46 18.08
C VAL A 339 2.01 18.53 16.60
N VAL A 340 2.38 17.51 15.84
CA VAL A 340 2.09 17.41 14.40
C VAL A 340 0.95 16.43 14.18
N SER A 341 -0.16 16.90 13.63
CA SER A 341 -1.35 16.09 13.32
C SER A 341 -1.60 16.04 11.81
N PRO A 342 -1.88 14.87 11.22
CA PRO A 342 -2.21 14.77 9.80
C PRO A 342 -3.52 15.50 9.49
N ALA A 343 -3.48 16.39 8.49
CA ALA A 343 -4.66 17.08 8.01
C ALA A 343 -5.31 16.28 6.86
N HIS A 344 -6.64 16.14 6.87
CA HIS A 344 -7.36 15.51 5.77
C HIS A 344 -7.16 16.28 4.46
N GLU A 345 -7.27 17.61 4.53
CA GLU A 345 -7.01 18.52 3.43
C GLU A 345 -6.74 19.94 3.95
N VAL A 346 -5.75 20.61 3.37
CA VAL A 346 -5.42 22.03 3.55
C VAL A 346 -5.56 22.70 2.19
N LEU A 347 -6.45 23.70 2.12
CA LEU A 347 -6.73 24.49 0.94
C LEU A 347 -6.33 25.95 1.19
N GLY A 348 -5.73 26.59 0.19
CA GLY A 348 -5.29 27.97 0.26
C GLY A 348 -3.94 28.20 -0.41
N ARG A 349 -3.46 29.44 -0.34
CA ARG A 349 -2.18 29.86 -0.93
C ARG A 349 -1.02 29.08 -0.31
N GLY A 350 -0.16 28.51 -1.15
CA GLY A 350 0.92 27.61 -0.72
C GLY A 350 0.50 26.14 -0.53
N PHE A 351 -0.77 25.82 -0.82
CA PHE A 351 -1.37 24.49 -0.90
C PHE A 351 -2.27 24.39 -2.14
N ASN A 352 -3.24 23.47 -2.16
CA ASN A 352 -4.24 23.40 -3.23
C ASN A 352 -5.16 24.63 -3.18
N PRO A 353 -5.51 25.23 -4.34
CA PRO A 353 -6.40 26.38 -4.37
C PRO A 353 -7.79 26.04 -3.81
N LEU A 354 -8.41 27.03 -3.17
CA LEU A 354 -9.77 26.94 -2.62
C LEU A 354 -10.84 26.89 -3.71
N ALA A 355 -10.62 27.60 -4.83
CA ALA A 355 -11.48 27.55 -6.01
C ALA A 355 -10.97 26.46 -6.97
N LYS A 356 -11.88 25.62 -7.46
CA LYS A 356 -11.65 24.89 -8.71
C LYS A 356 -11.85 25.91 -9.82
N GLU A 357 -10.84 26.18 -10.63
CA GLU A 357 -11.06 26.92 -11.87
C GLU A 357 -12.05 26.10 -12.71
N ASP A 358 -13.19 26.71 -13.02
CA ASP A 358 -14.29 26.14 -13.81
C ASP A 358 -13.90 25.90 -15.28
#